data_AF-A0A0M4FV90-F1
#
_entry.id   AF-A0A0M4FV90-F1
#
_cell.length_a   1.000
_cell.length_b   1.000
_cell.length_c   1.000
_cell.angle_alpha   90.00
_cell.angle_beta   90.00
_cell.angle_gamma   90.00
#
_symmetry.space_group_name_H-M   'P 1'
#
loop_
_entity.id
_entity.type
_entity.pdbx_description
1 polymer ?
#
loop_
_entity_poly.entity_id
_entity_poly.type
_entity_poly.pdbx_seq_one_letter_code
_entity_poly.pdbx_strand_id
1 'polypeptide(L)'
;MGAKSSLQAQAETQVAAVSSQKGVAKSETRPSLSIGSNSSYVDDLQQILKDLKYDTSVDGIFGPKTQAVVKQFQADHNLSQDGIVGPLTWAALDQNKVERQQFTVDDAIAIGQKKLGKNIVFGGDGRLVKDNKKQSYYQLKAANKDWIDEGGSGTIGWFHIYKDGRVVEE
;
A
#
# COMPACT_ATOMS: atom_id res chain seq x y z
N MET A 1 58.49 15.92 -24.63
CA MET A 1 57.82 14.60 -24.73
C MET A 1 57.06 14.40 -23.43
N GLY A 2 55.76 14.22 -23.32
CA GLY A 2 54.62 14.13 -24.23
C GLY A 2 53.39 13.95 -23.32
N ALA A 3 52.26 14.54 -23.70
CA ALA A 3 51.01 14.48 -22.95
C ALA A 3 50.33 13.10 -23.01
N LYS A 4 49.47 12.81 -22.01
CA LYS A 4 48.22 12.00 -22.01
C LYS A 4 47.60 12.19 -20.60
N SER A 5 46.49 12.92 -20.37
CA SER A 5 45.06 12.61 -20.68
C SER A 5 44.70 11.19 -20.18
N SER A 6 43.66 10.89 -19.38
CA SER A 6 42.37 11.54 -19.10
C SER A 6 41.59 10.76 -18.01
N LEU A 7 40.62 11.41 -17.31
CA LEU A 7 39.37 10.86 -16.68
C LEU A 7 39.53 9.83 -15.52
N GLN A 8 38.79 9.81 -14.40
CA GLN A 8 37.41 10.20 -14.12
C GLN A 8 37.18 10.31 -12.59
N ALA A 9 36.23 11.16 -12.19
CA ALA A 9 35.61 11.28 -10.86
C ALA A 9 34.96 9.94 -10.39
N GLN A 10 34.54 9.70 -9.14
CA GLN A 10 33.69 10.50 -8.24
C GLN A 10 33.86 10.02 -6.79
N ALA A 11 33.68 10.95 -5.86
CA ALA A 11 33.56 10.74 -4.42
C ALA A 11 32.08 10.54 -4.05
N GLU A 12 31.79 9.64 -3.11
CA GLU A 12 30.57 9.56 -2.28
C GLU A 12 30.80 8.40 -1.27
N THR A 13 31.36 8.61 -0.08
CA THR A 13 30.80 9.25 1.12
C THR A 13 29.70 8.44 1.82
N GLN A 14 30.11 7.85 2.95
CA GLN A 14 29.35 7.57 4.19
C GLN A 14 28.40 6.37 4.23
N VAL A 15 28.96 5.25 4.63
CA VAL A 15 28.30 4.17 5.38
C VAL A 15 28.38 4.49 6.89
N ALA A 16 27.27 4.86 7.53
CA ALA A 16 27.14 4.80 8.98
C ALA A 16 25.67 4.80 9.44
N ALA A 17 25.28 3.66 10.01
CA ALA A 17 24.35 3.48 11.14
C ALA A 17 22.93 4.08 11.06
N VAL A 18 21.94 3.17 11.05
CA VAL A 18 21.09 2.98 12.24
C VAL A 18 20.56 1.55 12.24
N SER A 19 20.92 0.83 13.29
CA SER A 19 20.42 -0.50 13.62
C SER A 19 19.24 -0.35 14.59
N SER A 20 18.32 -1.31 14.54
CA SER A 20 17.30 -1.64 15.54
C SER A 20 15.95 -0.89 15.43
N GLN A 21 14.91 -1.61 14.98
CA GLN A 21 13.83 -2.04 15.88
C GLN A 21 12.85 -3.03 15.19
N LYS A 22 13.07 -4.32 15.49
CA LYS A 22 12.09 -5.36 15.87
C LYS A 22 10.68 -5.33 15.23
N GLY A 23 10.40 -6.29 14.34
CA GLY A 23 9.02 -6.63 13.95
C GLY A 23 8.84 -7.54 12.72
N VAL A 24 9.16 -8.84 12.85
CA VAL A 24 8.54 -10.01 12.18
C VAL A 24 8.64 -10.18 10.64
N ALA A 25 9.38 -11.25 10.27
CA ALA A 25 9.24 -12.16 9.11
C ALA A 25 9.80 -11.82 7.71
N LYS A 26 10.86 -12.57 7.35
CA LYS A 26 11.20 -13.08 5.99
C LYS A 26 11.84 -12.11 4.97
N SER A 27 12.80 -11.30 5.42
CA SER A 27 13.50 -10.31 4.57
C SER A 27 15.03 -10.43 4.56
N GLU A 28 15.59 -11.63 4.34
CA GLU A 28 17.07 -11.78 4.17
C GLU A 28 17.53 -12.42 2.84
N THR A 29 16.66 -12.67 1.86
CA THR A 29 17.13 -13.23 0.55
C THR A 29 16.16 -13.01 -0.62
N ARG A 30 15.48 -11.86 -0.72
CA ARG A 30 14.70 -11.56 -1.94
C ARG A 30 15.63 -10.85 -2.95
N PRO A 31 15.87 -11.42 -4.15
CA PRO A 31 16.70 -10.78 -5.15
C PRO A 31 16.04 -9.49 -5.67
N SER A 32 16.85 -8.59 -6.23
CA SER A 32 16.33 -7.44 -6.96
C SER A 32 15.67 -7.91 -8.25
N LEU A 33 14.39 -7.65 -8.43
CA LEU A 33 13.67 -8.00 -9.66
C LEU A 33 13.66 -6.84 -10.64
N SER A 34 13.91 -7.15 -11.90
CA SER A 34 13.90 -6.18 -13.01
C SER A 34 13.40 -6.84 -14.28
N ILE A 35 13.23 -6.06 -15.36
CA ILE A 35 12.73 -6.58 -16.63
C ILE A 35 13.53 -7.80 -17.12
N GLY A 36 12.82 -8.85 -17.52
CA GLY A 36 13.41 -10.13 -17.91
C GLY A 36 13.65 -11.12 -16.76
N SER A 37 13.42 -10.72 -15.50
CA SER A 37 13.45 -11.65 -14.37
C SER A 37 12.31 -12.67 -14.50
N ASN A 38 12.62 -13.95 -14.32
CA ASN A 38 11.65 -15.04 -14.25
C ASN A 38 11.98 -15.89 -13.01
N SER A 39 11.23 -15.70 -11.93
CA SER A 39 11.45 -16.44 -10.69
C SER A 39 10.17 -16.49 -9.89
N SER A 40 10.09 -17.39 -8.91
CA SER A 40 8.98 -17.45 -7.96
C SER A 40 8.74 -16.11 -7.24
N TYR A 41 9.78 -15.29 -7.09
CA TYR A 41 9.65 -13.95 -6.53
C TYR A 41 8.87 -12.99 -7.42
N VAL A 42 8.87 -13.19 -8.74
CA VAL A 42 8.05 -12.39 -9.67
C VAL A 42 6.58 -12.77 -9.52
N ASP A 43 6.28 -14.06 -9.37
CA ASP A 43 4.95 -14.54 -9.00
C ASP A 43 4.47 -13.89 -7.70
N ASP A 44 5.30 -13.97 -6.64
CA ASP A 44 4.99 -13.33 -5.36
C ASP A 44 4.69 -11.84 -5.57
N LEU A 45 5.60 -11.09 -6.21
CA LEU A 45 5.44 -9.67 -6.52
C LEU A 45 4.12 -9.38 -7.24
N GLN A 46 3.83 -10.10 -8.32
CA GLN A 46 2.62 -9.90 -9.12
C GLN A 46 1.36 -10.21 -8.30
N GLN A 47 1.40 -11.23 -7.45
CA GLN A 47 0.32 -11.50 -6.50
C GLN A 47 0.14 -10.35 -5.50
N ILE A 48 1.22 -9.78 -4.95
CA ILE A 48 1.12 -8.63 -4.04
C ILE A 48 0.50 -7.44 -4.77
N LEU A 49 1.00 -7.09 -5.95
CA LEU A 49 0.50 -5.97 -6.74
C LEU A 49 -1.00 -6.14 -7.08
N LYS A 50 -1.43 -7.37 -7.39
CA LYS A 50 -2.83 -7.69 -7.65
C LYS A 50 -3.71 -7.57 -6.40
N ASP A 51 -3.20 -8.04 -5.25
CA ASP A 51 -3.86 -7.87 -3.95
C ASP A 51 -4.04 -6.38 -3.58
N LEU A 52 -3.06 -5.56 -3.97
CA LEU A 52 -3.09 -4.11 -3.85
C LEU A 52 -4.00 -3.41 -4.87
N LYS A 53 -4.73 -4.17 -5.70
CA LYS A 53 -5.64 -3.69 -6.77
C LYS A 53 -4.94 -2.99 -7.93
N TYR A 54 -3.64 -3.22 -8.13
CA TYR A 54 -2.98 -2.82 -9.37
C TYR A 54 -3.30 -3.80 -10.50
N ASP A 55 -3.40 -3.26 -11.72
CA ASP A 55 -3.70 -4.04 -12.92
C ASP A 55 -2.45 -4.77 -13.42
N THR A 56 -2.17 -5.94 -12.84
CA THR A 56 -1.10 -6.83 -13.28
C THR A 56 -1.58 -8.25 -13.51
N SER A 57 -0.96 -8.92 -14.47
CA SER A 57 -1.07 -10.37 -14.63
C SER A 57 -0.08 -11.07 -13.68
N VAL A 58 -0.46 -12.25 -13.20
CA VAL A 58 0.39 -13.14 -12.40
C VAL A 58 0.81 -14.27 -13.33
N ASP A 59 1.88 -14.02 -14.05
CA ASP A 59 2.44 -14.88 -15.11
C ASP A 59 3.88 -15.31 -14.80
N GLY A 60 4.44 -14.88 -13.66
CA GLY A 60 5.78 -15.22 -13.21
C GLY A 60 6.91 -14.55 -14.00
N ILE A 61 6.56 -13.70 -14.97
CA ILE A 61 7.49 -13.01 -15.87
C ILE A 61 7.48 -11.51 -15.56
N PHE A 62 8.65 -10.94 -15.35
CA PHE A 62 8.79 -9.51 -15.13
C PHE A 62 8.87 -8.81 -16.49
N GLY A 63 7.71 -8.57 -17.10
CA GLY A 63 7.58 -7.90 -18.39
C GLY A 63 7.46 -6.37 -18.28
N PRO A 64 7.34 -5.67 -19.43
CA PRO A 64 7.10 -4.22 -19.46
C PRO A 64 5.84 -3.79 -18.71
N LYS A 65 4.79 -4.63 -18.73
CA LYS A 65 3.54 -4.40 -17.98
C LYS A 65 3.80 -4.41 -16.48
N THR A 66 4.44 -5.46 -15.97
CA THR A 66 4.83 -5.58 -14.56
C THR A 66 5.73 -4.41 -14.14
N GLN A 67 6.68 -4.01 -14.98
CA GLN A 67 7.53 -2.86 -14.72
C GLN A 67 6.74 -1.55 -14.61
N ALA A 68 5.77 -1.31 -15.50
CA ALA A 68 4.92 -0.12 -15.45
C ALA A 68 4.12 -0.08 -14.14
N VAL A 69 3.57 -1.22 -13.72
CA VAL A 69 2.84 -1.36 -12.45
C VAL A 69 3.76 -1.14 -11.26
N VAL A 70 4.99 -1.67 -11.28
CA VAL A 70 5.98 -1.44 -10.22
C VAL A 70 6.33 0.04 -10.12
N LYS A 71 6.51 0.74 -11.26
CA LYS A 71 6.77 2.18 -11.25
C LYS A 71 5.60 2.97 -10.68
N GLN A 72 4.38 2.57 -11.01
CA GLN A 72 3.18 3.17 -10.42
C GLN A 72 3.15 2.96 -8.91
N PHE A 73 3.35 1.73 -8.44
CA PHE A 73 3.47 1.42 -7.02
C PHE A 73 4.58 2.24 -6.34
N GLN A 74 5.75 2.34 -6.96
CA GLN A 74 6.85 3.15 -6.45
C GLN A 74 6.44 4.63 -6.36
N ALA A 75 5.73 5.16 -7.35
CA ALA A 75 5.22 6.53 -7.35
C ALA A 75 4.22 6.76 -6.20
N ASP A 76 3.22 5.89 -6.05
CA ASP A 76 2.23 5.92 -4.98
C ASP A 76 2.88 5.86 -3.58
N HIS A 77 4.03 5.19 -3.48
CA HIS A 77 4.78 5.02 -2.24
C HIS A 77 5.96 5.99 -2.05
N ASN A 78 6.09 7.03 -2.88
CA ASN A 78 7.20 7.98 -2.85
C ASN A 78 8.60 7.32 -2.89
N LEU A 79 8.71 6.21 -3.62
CA LEU A 79 9.96 5.54 -3.92
C LEU A 79 10.50 6.03 -5.28
N SER A 80 11.77 5.74 -5.52
CA SER A 80 12.37 5.91 -6.84
C SER A 80 11.62 5.05 -7.87
N GLN A 81 11.17 5.66 -8.97
CA GLN A 81 10.36 5.03 -10.03
C GLN A 81 11.24 4.35 -11.10
N ASP A 82 12.31 3.70 -10.65
CA ASP A 82 13.24 2.97 -11.51
C ASP A 82 12.61 1.71 -12.12
N GLY A 83 11.49 1.22 -11.58
CA GLY A 83 10.83 0.00 -12.02
C GLY A 83 11.59 -1.26 -11.62
N ILE A 84 12.52 -1.16 -10.66
CA ILE A 84 13.30 -2.26 -10.10
C ILE A 84 12.79 -2.55 -8.70
N VAL A 85 12.45 -3.80 -8.43
CA VAL A 85 11.99 -4.24 -7.11
C VAL A 85 13.21 -4.61 -6.27
N GLY A 86 13.82 -3.59 -5.68
CA GLY A 86 14.89 -3.76 -4.68
C GLY A 86 14.34 -3.92 -3.25
N PRO A 87 15.24 -3.99 -2.24
CA PRO A 87 14.86 -4.17 -0.84
C PRO A 87 13.88 -3.12 -0.31
N LEU A 88 13.98 -1.87 -0.75
CA LEU A 88 13.07 -0.79 -0.37
C LEU A 88 11.65 -1.01 -0.94
N THR A 89 11.57 -1.40 -2.21
CA THR A 89 10.30 -1.75 -2.86
C THR A 89 9.68 -2.97 -2.19
N TRP A 90 10.48 -3.99 -1.89
CA TRP A 90 10.04 -5.16 -1.12
C TRP A 90 9.49 -4.79 0.25
N ALA A 91 10.21 -3.95 1.00
CA ALA A 91 9.74 -3.49 2.30
C ALA A 91 8.41 -2.73 2.20
N ALA A 92 8.22 -1.88 1.19
CA ALA A 92 6.96 -1.19 0.96
C ALA A 92 5.82 -2.16 0.61
N LEU A 93 6.09 -3.20 -0.18
CA LEU A 93 5.12 -4.25 -0.53
C LEU A 93 4.70 -5.07 0.70
N ASP A 94 5.66 -5.47 1.53
CA ASP A 94 5.39 -6.18 2.79
C ASP A 94 4.66 -5.28 3.80
N GLN A 95 5.05 -4.00 3.92
CA GLN A 95 4.34 -3.02 4.75
C GLN A 95 2.89 -2.85 4.31
N ASN A 96 2.61 -2.79 3.01
CA ASN A 96 1.24 -2.65 2.51
C ASN A 96 0.41 -3.93 2.75
N LYS A 97 1.02 -5.12 2.63
CA LYS A 97 0.38 -6.37 3.08
C LYS A 97 0.01 -6.30 4.57
N VAL A 98 0.94 -5.86 5.41
CA VAL A 98 0.74 -5.78 6.86
C VAL A 98 -0.30 -4.70 7.22
N GLU A 99 -0.33 -3.56 6.52
CA GLU A 99 -1.26 -2.47 6.77
C GLU A 99 -2.70 -2.79 6.28
N ARG A 100 -2.85 -3.43 5.11
CA ARG A 100 -4.13 -3.91 4.58
C ARG A 100 -4.69 -5.11 5.35
N GLN A 101 -3.83 -5.98 5.88
CA GLN A 101 -4.26 -7.09 6.73
C GLN A 101 -4.66 -6.64 8.15
N GLN A 102 -4.26 -5.45 8.59
CA GLN A 102 -4.61 -4.93 9.92
C GLN A 102 -5.79 -3.97 9.93
N PHE A 103 -6.14 -3.37 8.79
CA PHE A 103 -7.26 -2.44 8.71
C PHE A 103 -7.97 -2.60 7.36
N THR A 104 -8.88 -3.58 7.32
CA THR A 104 -9.75 -3.82 6.16
C THR A 104 -10.98 -2.92 6.18
N VAL A 105 -11.71 -2.88 5.06
CA VAL A 105 -12.99 -2.17 5.00
C VAL A 105 -13.98 -2.79 6.00
N ASP A 106 -13.99 -4.11 6.15
CA ASP A 106 -14.81 -4.83 7.12
C ASP A 106 -14.46 -4.45 8.56
N ASP A 107 -13.17 -4.31 8.90
CA ASP A 107 -12.74 -3.81 10.21
C ASP A 107 -13.23 -2.38 10.45
N ALA A 108 -13.16 -1.52 9.43
CA ALA A 108 -13.67 -0.17 9.51
C ALA A 108 -15.20 -0.16 9.70
N ILE A 109 -15.95 -0.94 8.94
CA ILE A 109 -17.40 -1.10 9.08
C ILE A 109 -17.73 -1.59 10.50
N ALA A 110 -17.00 -2.60 11.01
CA ALA A 110 -17.19 -3.13 12.36
C ALA A 110 -16.91 -2.07 13.45
N ILE A 111 -15.85 -1.27 13.29
CA ILE A 111 -15.54 -0.14 14.18
C ILE A 111 -16.66 0.90 14.15
N GLY A 112 -17.13 1.25 12.95
CA GLY A 112 -18.24 2.17 12.74
C GLY A 112 -19.51 1.71 13.43
N GLN A 113 -19.91 0.46 13.20
CA GLN A 113 -21.09 -0.15 13.82
C GLN A 113 -20.96 -0.28 15.34
N LYS A 114 -19.74 -0.51 15.84
CA LYS A 114 -19.47 -0.55 17.28
C LYS A 114 -19.62 0.82 17.94
N LYS A 115 -19.26 1.90 17.23
CA LYS A 115 -19.30 3.27 17.76
C LYS A 115 -20.65 3.95 17.59
N LEU A 116 -21.25 3.85 16.40
CA LEU A 116 -22.50 4.52 16.07
C LEU A 116 -23.74 3.63 16.31
N GLY A 117 -23.54 2.33 16.54
CA GLY A 117 -24.59 1.36 16.79
C GLY A 117 -24.84 0.44 15.58
N LYS A 118 -25.35 -0.77 15.86
CA LYS A 118 -25.62 -1.80 14.84
C LYS A 118 -26.71 -1.43 13.84
N ASN A 119 -27.44 -0.34 14.11
CA ASN A 119 -28.48 0.18 13.23
C ASN A 119 -27.91 0.96 12.03
N ILE A 120 -26.60 1.23 12.07
CA ILE A 120 -25.90 1.96 11.04
C ILE A 120 -25.28 0.97 10.06
N VAL A 121 -25.58 1.15 8.78
CA VAL A 121 -25.06 0.36 7.68
C VAL A 121 -24.03 1.21 6.94
N PHE A 122 -22.80 0.72 6.84
CA PHE A 122 -21.73 1.37 6.08
C PHE A 122 -21.61 0.71 4.71
N GLY A 123 -21.40 1.51 3.66
CA GLY A 123 -21.17 1.02 2.29
C GLY A 123 -19.84 0.26 2.18
N GLY A 124 -19.81 -0.79 1.35
CA GLY A 124 -18.59 -1.59 1.11
C GLY A 124 -17.57 -0.93 0.18
N ASP A 125 -17.97 0.16 -0.48
CA ASP A 125 -17.21 0.98 -1.44
C ASP A 125 -16.25 1.99 -0.76
N GLY A 126 -15.91 1.77 0.51
CA GLY A 126 -15.07 2.67 1.29
C GLY A 126 -13.69 2.93 0.70
N ARG A 127 -13.27 4.20 0.73
CA ARG A 127 -11.94 4.62 0.26
C ARG A 127 -10.99 4.76 1.43
N LEU A 128 -9.83 4.10 1.36
CA LEU A 128 -8.73 4.34 2.31
C LEU A 128 -8.05 5.68 1.96
N VAL A 129 -8.04 6.60 2.91
CA VAL A 129 -7.45 7.93 2.82
C VAL A 129 -6.46 8.11 3.98
N LYS A 130 -5.49 9.01 3.82
CA LYS A 130 -4.56 9.39 4.89
C LYS A 130 -4.78 10.85 5.23
N ASP A 131 -4.94 11.14 6.51
CA ASP A 131 -5.01 12.51 7.02
C ASP A 131 -3.62 13.18 7.00
N ASN A 132 -3.57 14.51 7.17
CA ASN A 132 -2.33 15.29 7.32
C ASN A 132 -1.39 14.76 8.40
N LYS A 133 -1.91 14.05 9.42
CA LYS A 133 -1.12 13.37 10.45
C LYS A 133 -0.57 12.00 10.02
N LYS A 134 -0.66 11.63 8.73
CA LYS A 134 -0.36 10.30 8.19
C LYS A 134 -1.19 9.18 8.83
N GLN A 135 -2.33 9.51 9.43
CA GLN A 135 -3.25 8.51 9.98
C GLN A 135 -4.16 8.01 8.86
N SER A 136 -4.10 6.70 8.58
CA SER A 136 -4.98 6.04 7.61
C SER A 136 -6.40 5.89 8.18
N TYR A 137 -7.40 6.28 7.41
CA TYR A 137 -8.83 6.14 7.71
C TYR A 137 -9.62 5.69 6.47
N TYR A 138 -10.69 4.93 6.66
CA TYR A 138 -11.65 4.66 5.60
C TYR A 138 -12.74 5.72 5.63
N GLN A 139 -12.95 6.37 4.49
CA GLN A 139 -14.12 7.18 4.24
C GLN A 139 -15.23 6.25 3.76
N LEU A 140 -16.25 6.08 4.60
CA LEU A 140 -17.38 5.18 4.38
C LEU A 140 -18.68 5.96 4.43
N LYS A 141 -19.57 5.72 3.47
CA LYS A 141 -20.92 6.27 3.53
C LYS A 141 -21.74 5.46 4.52
N ALA A 142 -22.37 6.12 5.48
CA ALA A 142 -23.27 5.48 6.42
C ALA A 142 -24.73 5.75 6.07
N ALA A 143 -25.57 4.77 6.38
CA ALA A 143 -27.00 4.84 6.26
C ALA A 143 -27.69 4.24 7.50
N ASN A 144 -28.83 4.79 7.89
CA ASN A 144 -29.65 4.27 8.98
C ASN A 144 -30.55 3.16 8.42
N LYS A 145 -30.47 1.97 9.01
CA LYS A 145 -31.27 0.82 8.60
C LYS A 145 -32.78 1.08 8.71
N ASP A 146 -33.24 1.72 9.79
CA ASP A 146 -34.67 2.02 9.97
C ASP A 146 -35.24 2.84 8.79
N TRP A 147 -34.46 3.79 8.28
CA TRP A 147 -34.88 4.65 7.18
C TRP A 147 -34.85 3.94 5.82
N ILE A 148 -34.03 2.89 5.69
CA ILE A 148 -34.01 2.04 4.49
C ILE A 148 -35.25 1.14 4.46
N ASP A 149 -35.61 0.56 5.61
CA ASP A 149 -36.80 -0.29 5.74
C ASP A 149 -38.12 0.49 5.49
N GLU A 150 -38.12 1.81 5.72
CA GLU A 150 -39.23 2.72 5.38
C GLU A 150 -39.26 3.16 3.90
N GLY A 151 -38.34 2.67 3.06
CA GLY A 151 -38.27 3.00 1.63
C GLY A 151 -37.51 4.29 1.29
N GLY A 152 -36.81 4.88 2.25
CA GLY A 152 -35.91 6.03 2.06
C GLY A 152 -34.49 5.61 1.65
N SER A 153 -33.65 6.58 1.27
CA SER A 153 -32.22 6.33 0.96
C SER A 153 -31.38 6.00 2.20
N GLY A 154 -31.95 6.24 3.39
CA GLY A 154 -31.32 6.07 4.70
C GLY A 154 -30.01 6.80 4.91
N THR A 155 -29.56 7.65 3.98
CA THR A 155 -28.21 8.23 4.03
C THR A 155 -28.06 9.14 5.23
N ILE A 156 -27.11 8.81 6.12
CA ILE A 156 -26.76 9.64 7.28
C ILE A 156 -25.69 10.65 6.85
N GLY A 157 -24.65 10.17 6.16
CA GLY A 157 -23.52 11.01 5.78
C GLY A 157 -22.27 10.18 5.49
N TRP A 158 -21.16 10.88 5.31
CA TRP A 158 -19.84 10.26 5.21
C TRP A 158 -19.17 10.23 6.58
N PHE A 159 -18.49 9.12 6.85
CA PHE A 159 -17.78 8.91 8.10
C PHE A 159 -16.34 8.52 7.81
N HIS A 160 -15.42 9.12 8.56
CA HIS A 160 -13.99 8.80 8.57
C HIS A 160 -13.72 7.83 9.72
N ILE A 161 -13.47 6.58 9.37
CA ILE A 161 -13.17 5.52 10.33
C ILE A 161 -11.67 5.30 10.36
N TYR A 162 -11.04 5.64 11.46
CA TYR A 162 -9.60 5.50 11.64
C TYR A 162 -9.24 4.12 12.16
N LYS A 163 -8.04 3.64 11.79
CA LYS A 163 -7.51 2.36 12.27
C LYS A 163 -7.39 2.26 13.80
N ASP A 164 -7.29 3.39 14.50
CA ASP A 164 -7.21 3.42 15.96
C ASP A 164 -8.58 3.36 16.65
N GLY A 165 -9.66 3.17 15.89
CA GLY A 165 -11.02 3.00 16.41
C GLY A 165 -11.79 4.31 16.58
N ARG A 166 -11.24 5.44 16.11
CA ARG A 166 -11.97 6.71 16.02
C ARG A 166 -12.92 6.69 14.83
N VAL A 167 -14.10 7.26 15.02
CA VAL A 167 -15.09 7.48 13.98
C VAL A 167 -15.45 8.95 14.05
N VAL A 168 -15.26 9.66 12.94
CA VAL A 168 -15.54 11.09 12.80
C VAL A 168 -16.55 11.24 11.66
N GLU A 169 -17.55 12.06 11.85
CA GLU A 169 -18.49 12.45 10.78
C GLU A 169 -17.87 13.57 9.95
N GLU A 170 -18.05 13.51 8.63
CA GLU A 170 -17.57 14.54 7.69
C GLU A 170 -18.40 15.83 7.74
#